data_AF-A0A368FUA2-F1
#
_entry.id   AF-A0A368FUA2-F1
#
_cell.length_a   1.000
_cell.length_b   1.000
_cell.length_c   1.000
_cell.angle_alpha   90.00
_cell.angle_beta   90.00
_cell.angle_gamma   90.00
#
_symmetry.space_group_name_H-M   'P 1'
#
loop_
_entity.id
_entity.type
_entity.pdbx_description
1 polymer ?
#
loop_
_entity_poly.entity_id
_entity_poly.type
_entity_poly.pdbx_seq_one_letter_code
_entity_poly.pdbx_strand_id
1 'polypeptide(L)'
;MVGLYLLETNSGINVQSLTQMACDARMMDADARAATVQTIAGHMEDALEIQREVTDVSGLCVSKRWGNYVTCLYVFIKMLYLGNVVLQVFILNSFLGTDNLFYGFHILKDLLNGREWEVSGNFPRVTMCDFEVRVLGNVHHHTVQCVLMINMFNEKIFLFLW
;
A
#
# COMPACT_ATOMS: atom_id res chain seq x y z
N MET A 1 -7.90 -3.68 0.16
CA MET A 1 -9.31 -4.12 0.33
C MET A 1 -10.27 -2.96 0.54
N VAL A 2 -10.03 -2.04 1.48
CA VAL A 2 -10.95 -0.89 1.74
C VAL A 2 -11.14 0.05 0.53
N GLY A 3 -10.07 0.33 -0.22
CA GLY A 3 -10.16 1.23 -1.39
C GLY A 3 -10.96 0.69 -2.58
N LEU A 4 -11.07 -0.63 -2.73
CA LEU A 4 -11.88 -1.25 -3.79
C LEU A 4 -13.38 -1.13 -3.46
N TYR A 5 -13.73 -1.34 -2.18
CA TYR A 5 -15.11 -1.32 -1.69
C TYR A 5 -15.76 0.06 -1.83
N LEU A 6 -15.00 1.13 -1.57
CA LEU A 6 -15.46 2.52 -1.71
C LEU A 6 -15.68 2.94 -3.18
N LEU A 7 -14.90 2.43 -4.12
CA LEU A 7 -15.10 2.67 -5.56
C LEU A 7 -16.37 1.95 -6.06
N GLU A 8 -16.68 0.79 -5.50
CA GLU A 8 -17.86 -0.03 -5.84
C GLU A 8 -19.17 0.63 -5.39
N THR A 9 -19.18 1.31 -4.23
CA THR A 9 -20.38 2.00 -3.73
C THR A 9 -20.63 3.36 -4.38
N ASN A 10 -19.60 4.02 -4.91
CA ASN A 10 -19.71 5.37 -5.49
C ASN A 10 -19.87 5.39 -7.03
N SER A 11 -19.58 4.28 -7.73
CA SER A 11 -19.65 4.24 -9.19
C SER A 11 -21.06 4.02 -9.74
N GLY A 12 -22.07 3.79 -8.88
CA GLY A 12 -23.47 3.59 -9.28
C GLY A 12 -23.73 2.32 -10.11
N ILE A 13 -22.69 1.60 -10.53
CA ILE A 13 -22.75 0.35 -11.28
C ILE A 13 -22.23 -0.76 -10.38
N ASN A 14 -23.13 -1.62 -9.92
CA ASN A 14 -22.80 -2.80 -9.14
C ASN A 14 -22.19 -3.85 -10.06
N VAL A 15 -20.87 -3.80 -10.23
CA VAL A 15 -20.11 -4.71 -11.09
C VAL A 15 -20.34 -6.17 -10.68
N GLN A 16 -20.50 -6.46 -9.39
CA GLN A 16 -20.82 -7.81 -8.91
C GLN A 16 -22.16 -8.31 -9.45
N SER A 17 -23.21 -7.48 -9.40
CA SER A 17 -24.52 -7.82 -9.97
C SER A 17 -24.45 -8.03 -11.48
N LEU A 18 -23.69 -7.19 -12.20
CA LEU A 18 -23.51 -7.34 -13.65
C LEU A 18 -22.77 -8.63 -14.00
N THR A 19 -21.71 -8.99 -13.26
CA THR A 19 -20.98 -10.25 -13.44
C THR A 19 -21.83 -11.47 -13.10
N GLN A 20 -22.72 -11.35 -12.10
CA GLN A 20 -23.61 -12.43 -11.71
C GLN A 20 -24.70 -12.66 -12.76
N MET A 21 -25.33 -11.59 -13.26
CA MET A 21 -26.29 -11.68 -14.38
C MET A 21 -25.65 -12.24 -15.66
N ALA A 22 -24.38 -11.89 -15.95
CA ALA A 22 -23.64 -12.45 -17.08
C ALA A 22 -23.34 -13.94 -16.92
N CYS A 23 -23.04 -14.40 -15.69
CA CYS A 23 -22.88 -15.81 -15.38
C CYS A 23 -24.21 -16.58 -15.48
N ASP A 24 -25.30 -16.00 -14.98
CA ASP A 24 -26.63 -16.62 -14.99
C ASP A 24 -27.19 -16.72 -16.43
N ALA A 25 -26.97 -15.70 -17.28
CA ALA A 25 -27.34 -15.74 -18.69
C ALA A 25 -26.59 -16.84 -19.48
N ARG A 26 -25.45 -17.32 -18.99
CA ARG A 26 -24.71 -18.43 -19.59
C ARG A 26 -25.37 -19.79 -19.35
N MET A 27 -26.26 -19.88 -18.37
CA MET A 27 -26.93 -21.10 -17.92
C MET A 27 -28.39 -21.24 -18.45
N MET A 28 -28.90 -20.24 -19.17
CA MET A 28 -30.28 -20.21 -19.68
C MET A 28 -30.41 -20.77 -21.11
N ASP A 29 -31.60 -21.27 -21.44
CA ASP A 29 -31.97 -21.78 -22.77
C ASP A 29 -31.72 -20.75 -23.88
N ALA A 30 -31.41 -21.21 -25.10
CA ALA A 30 -30.86 -20.37 -26.18
C ALA A 30 -31.73 -19.14 -26.52
N ASP A 31 -33.06 -19.29 -26.48
CA ASP A 31 -34.01 -18.19 -26.72
C ASP A 31 -34.08 -17.19 -25.55
N ALA A 32 -34.03 -17.65 -24.30
CA ALA A 32 -34.04 -16.79 -23.12
C ALA A 32 -32.73 -16.00 -22.99
N ARG A 33 -31.61 -16.63 -23.33
CA ARG A 33 -30.27 -16.01 -23.36
C ARG A 33 -30.20 -14.87 -24.38
N ALA A 34 -30.81 -15.02 -25.56
CA ALA A 34 -30.85 -13.98 -26.57
C ALA A 34 -31.58 -12.73 -26.05
N ALA A 35 -32.72 -12.92 -25.36
CA ALA A 35 -33.47 -11.83 -24.75
C ALA A 35 -32.68 -11.13 -23.62
N THR A 36 -32.03 -11.88 -22.73
CA THR A 36 -31.22 -11.28 -21.64
C THR A 36 -30.00 -10.53 -22.19
N VAL A 37 -29.34 -11.07 -23.22
CA VAL A 37 -28.22 -10.39 -23.88
C VAL A 37 -28.68 -9.11 -24.59
N GLN A 38 -29.86 -9.11 -25.20
CA GLN A 38 -30.45 -7.89 -25.75
C GLN A 38 -30.79 -6.85 -24.69
N THR A 39 -31.33 -7.27 -23.53
CA THR A 39 -31.61 -6.34 -22.43
C THR A 39 -30.32 -5.74 -21.86
N ILE A 40 -29.25 -6.54 -21.73
CA ILE A 40 -27.94 -6.05 -21.28
C ILE A 40 -27.31 -5.12 -22.33
N ALA A 41 -27.40 -5.47 -23.62
CA ALA A 41 -26.93 -4.64 -24.71
C ALA A 41 -27.69 -3.31 -24.78
N GLY A 42 -29.01 -3.33 -24.58
CA GLY A 42 -29.85 -2.13 -24.50
C GLY A 42 -29.46 -1.24 -23.32
N HIS A 43 -29.26 -1.81 -22.13
CA HIS A 43 -28.77 -1.04 -20.98
C HIS A 43 -27.36 -0.47 -21.19
N MET A 44 -26.49 -1.16 -21.92
CA MET A 44 -25.17 -0.66 -22.30
C MET A 44 -25.25 0.44 -23.37
N GLU A 45 -26.10 0.30 -24.37
CA GLU A 45 -26.36 1.31 -25.40
C GLU A 45 -27.00 2.56 -24.80
N ASP A 46 -28.02 2.42 -23.94
CA ASP A 46 -28.64 3.53 -23.22
C ASP A 46 -27.63 4.25 -22.32
N ALA A 47 -26.77 3.50 -21.62
CA ALA A 47 -25.71 4.09 -20.79
C ALA A 47 -24.65 4.81 -21.63
N LEU A 48 -24.33 4.30 -22.83
CA LEU A 48 -23.41 4.93 -23.78
C LEU A 48 -24.04 6.14 -24.48
N GLU A 49 -25.34 6.12 -24.76
CA GLU A 49 -26.09 7.19 -25.40
C GLU A 49 -26.26 8.37 -24.43
N ILE A 50 -26.53 8.11 -23.15
CA ILE A 50 -26.51 9.12 -22.09
C ILE A 50 -25.11 9.73 -21.94
N GLN A 51 -24.03 8.93 -22.05
CA GLN A 51 -22.67 9.46 -22.07
C GLN A 51 -22.40 10.34 -23.30
N ARG A 52 -23.01 10.01 -24.45
CA ARG A 52 -22.81 10.69 -25.73
C ARG A 52 -23.62 12.00 -25.84
N GLU A 53 -24.89 12.01 -25.45
CA GLU A 53 -25.71 13.24 -25.40
C GLU A 53 -25.15 14.26 -24.40
N VAL A 54 -24.62 13.79 -23.26
CA VAL A 54 -23.96 14.66 -22.27
C VAL A 54 -22.62 15.23 -22.79
N THR A 55 -21.97 14.55 -23.72
CA THR A 55 -20.73 15.01 -24.38
C THR A 55 -21.00 16.06 -25.46
N ASP A 56 -22.11 15.94 -26.19
CA ASP A 56 -22.39 16.79 -27.37
C ASP A 56 -23.13 18.09 -27.01
N VAL A 57 -23.98 18.08 -25.96
CA VAL A 57 -24.79 19.25 -25.57
C VAL A 57 -24.03 20.21 -24.64
N SER A 58 -22.93 19.78 -24.00
CA SER A 58 -22.27 20.54 -22.94
C SER A 58 -20.80 20.85 -23.24
N GLY A 59 -20.59 21.95 -23.97
CA GLY A 59 -19.29 22.58 -24.16
C GLY A 59 -18.49 22.69 -22.85
N LEU A 60 -17.38 21.94 -22.80
CA LEU A 60 -16.15 22.15 -22.04
C LEU A 60 -16.20 22.14 -20.48
N CYS A 61 -17.30 22.48 -19.81
CA CYS A 61 -17.27 22.79 -18.37
C CYS A 61 -18.04 21.84 -17.44
N VAL A 62 -19.15 21.24 -17.87
CA VAL A 62 -20.01 20.44 -16.96
C VAL A 62 -19.69 18.94 -17.03
N SER A 63 -19.37 18.40 -18.22
CA SER A 63 -18.96 17.00 -18.41
C SER A 63 -17.66 16.65 -17.66
N LYS A 64 -16.78 17.64 -17.45
CA LYS A 64 -15.60 17.48 -16.58
C LYS A 64 -16.02 17.13 -15.16
N ARG A 65 -17.15 17.59 -14.61
CA ARG A 65 -17.39 17.55 -13.15
C ARG A 65 -17.66 16.15 -12.58
N TRP A 66 -18.37 15.27 -13.30
CA TRP A 66 -18.70 13.92 -12.83
C TRP A 66 -17.66 12.87 -13.24
N GLY A 67 -17.13 12.93 -14.47
CA GLY A 67 -16.01 12.07 -14.90
C GLY A 67 -14.69 12.42 -14.20
N ASN A 68 -14.43 13.71 -13.94
CA ASN A 68 -13.29 14.14 -13.11
C ASN A 68 -13.50 13.77 -11.64
N TYR A 69 -14.73 13.62 -11.14
CA TYR A 69 -14.93 13.21 -9.74
C TYR A 69 -14.46 11.78 -9.51
N VAL A 70 -14.87 10.83 -10.36
CA VAL A 70 -14.42 9.42 -10.28
C VAL A 70 -12.92 9.32 -10.56
N THR A 71 -12.42 10.05 -11.57
CA THR A 71 -10.98 10.06 -11.91
C THR A 71 -10.13 10.70 -10.80
N CYS A 72 -10.58 11.81 -10.21
CA CYS A 72 -9.91 12.49 -9.11
C CYS A 72 -9.92 11.64 -7.84
N LEU A 73 -11.02 10.95 -7.54
CA LEU A 73 -11.12 10.02 -6.42
C LEU A 73 -10.17 8.82 -6.63
N TYR A 74 -10.07 8.29 -7.85
CA TYR A 74 -9.10 7.24 -8.19
C TYR A 74 -7.65 7.72 -8.00
N VAL A 75 -7.29 8.88 -8.54
CA VAL A 75 -5.95 9.48 -8.39
C VAL A 75 -5.66 9.79 -6.92
N PHE A 76 -6.63 10.29 -6.16
CA PHE A 76 -6.50 10.58 -4.74
C PHE A 76 -6.23 9.33 -3.92
N ILE A 77 -6.96 8.24 -4.16
CA ILE A 77 -6.70 6.94 -3.53
C ILE A 77 -5.29 6.45 -3.89
N LYS A 78 -4.87 6.57 -5.16
CA LYS A 78 -3.51 6.20 -5.58
C LYS A 78 -2.44 7.06 -4.89
N MET A 79 -2.68 8.35 -4.71
CA MET A 79 -1.79 9.26 -3.97
C MET A 79 -1.73 8.92 -2.47
N LEU A 80 -2.86 8.57 -1.86
CA LEU A 80 -2.90 8.06 -0.49
C LEU A 80 -2.11 6.77 -0.34
N TYR A 81 -2.21 5.84 -1.29
CA TYR A 81 -1.38 4.63 -1.29
C TYR A 81 0.10 4.95 -1.41
N LEU A 82 0.49 5.87 -2.29
CA LEU A 82 1.88 6.31 -2.39
C LEU A 82 2.35 6.97 -1.09
N GLY A 83 1.52 7.81 -0.48
CA GLY A 83 1.78 8.42 0.82
C GLY A 83 1.94 7.41 1.95
N ASN A 84 1.15 6.33 1.96
CA ASN A 84 1.30 5.24 2.93
C ASN A 84 2.67 4.55 2.80
N VAL A 85 3.12 4.30 1.57
CA VAL A 85 4.45 3.70 1.33
C VAL A 85 5.56 4.66 1.79
N VAL A 86 5.46 5.95 1.46
CA VAL A 86 6.43 6.95 1.92
C VAL A 86 6.46 7.06 3.45
N LEU A 87 5.29 7.06 4.09
CA LEU A 87 5.18 7.08 5.55
C LEU A 87 5.78 5.83 6.18
N GLN A 88 5.54 4.65 5.59
CA GLN A 88 6.13 3.40 6.05
C GLN A 88 7.66 3.44 5.99
N VAL A 89 8.22 3.97 4.89
CA VAL A 89 9.68 4.19 4.74
C VAL A 89 10.19 5.26 5.73
N PHE A 90 9.41 6.30 6.00
CA PHE A 90 9.79 7.35 6.95
C PHE A 90 9.81 6.84 8.40
N ILE A 91 8.79 6.09 8.83
CA ILE A 91 8.75 5.46 10.15
C ILE A 91 9.93 4.52 10.34
N LEU A 92 10.27 3.75 9.29
CA LEU A 92 11.44 2.87 9.29
C LEU A 92 12.75 3.67 9.49
N ASN A 93 12.95 4.76 8.73
CA ASN A 93 14.14 5.62 8.88
C ASN A 93 14.20 6.28 10.26
N SER A 94 13.06 6.71 10.79
CA SER A 94 12.95 7.30 12.13
C SER A 94 13.28 6.31 13.24
N PHE A 95 12.82 5.05 13.14
CA PHE A 95 13.14 3.99 14.10
C PHE A 95 14.63 3.62 14.09
N LEU A 96 15.28 3.71 12.93
CA LEU A 96 16.73 3.49 12.79
C LEU A 96 17.58 4.68 13.25
N GLY A 97 16.96 5.85 13.52
CA GLY A 97 17.67 7.06 13.92
C GLY A 97 18.54 7.66 12.82
N THR A 98 18.17 7.49 11.55
CA THR A 98 18.90 7.99 10.40
C THR A 98 18.07 9.04 9.65
N ASP A 99 18.73 10.12 9.22
CA ASP A 99 18.08 11.24 8.53
C ASP A 99 18.03 11.10 6.99
N ASN A 100 18.62 10.03 6.43
CA ASN A 100 18.78 9.87 4.99
C ASN A 100 17.89 8.75 4.40
N LEU A 101 16.96 9.08 3.51
CA LEU A 101 16.09 8.10 2.81
C LEU A 101 16.87 7.02 2.01
N PHE A 102 18.07 7.34 1.52
CA PHE A 102 18.92 6.41 0.77
C PHE A 102 19.80 5.51 1.65
N TYR A 103 19.76 5.70 2.97
CA TYR A 103 20.56 4.91 3.91
C TYR A 103 20.17 3.42 3.89
N GLY A 104 18.88 3.11 3.74
CA GLY A 104 18.40 1.74 3.61
C GLY A 104 19.05 0.98 2.44
N PHE A 105 19.20 1.63 1.28
CA PHE A 105 19.87 1.04 0.11
C PHE A 105 21.36 0.82 0.37
N HIS A 106 22.02 1.76 1.06
CA HIS A 106 23.45 1.64 1.40
C HIS A 106 23.69 0.48 2.38
N ILE A 107 22.88 0.38 3.43
CA ILE A 107 22.91 -0.75 4.37
C ILE A 107 22.66 -2.06 3.65
N LEU A 108 21.64 -2.14 2.78
CA LEU A 108 21.35 -3.36 2.05
C LEU A 108 22.56 -3.79 1.21
N LYS A 109 23.19 -2.84 0.51
CA LYS A 109 24.38 -3.11 -0.29
C LYS A 109 25.56 -3.59 0.56
N ASP A 110 25.76 -3.03 1.75
CA ASP A 110 26.79 -3.48 2.67
C ASP A 110 26.51 -4.89 3.22
N LEU A 111 25.26 -5.19 3.57
CA LEU A 111 24.81 -6.52 4.02
C LEU A 111 24.93 -7.58 2.90
N LEU A 112 24.53 -7.26 1.67
CA LEU A 112 24.64 -8.16 0.51
C LEU A 112 26.10 -8.46 0.15
N ASN A 113 26.99 -7.48 0.33
CA ASN A 113 28.43 -7.67 0.14
C ASN A 113 29.09 -8.42 1.31
N GLY A 114 28.32 -8.86 2.32
CA GLY A 114 28.82 -9.60 3.46
C GLY A 114 29.69 -8.76 4.41
N ARG A 115 29.56 -7.43 4.40
CA ARG A 115 30.24 -6.59 5.40
C ARG A 115 29.51 -6.73 6.73
N GLU A 116 30.14 -7.44 7.67
CA GLU A 116 29.59 -7.65 9.00
C GLU A 116 29.50 -6.36 9.82
N TRP A 117 28.63 -6.40 10.83
CA TRP A 117 28.37 -5.33 11.80
C TRP A 117 29.65 -4.84 12.51
N GLU A 118 30.68 -5.68 12.62
CA GLU A 118 31.99 -5.31 13.21
C GLU A 118 32.74 -4.24 12.39
N VAL A 119 32.48 -4.17 11.08
CA VAL A 119 33.18 -3.26 10.16
C VAL A 119 32.33 -2.05 9.80
N SER A 120 31.01 -2.21 9.69
CA SER A 120 30.10 -1.09 9.37
C SER A 120 29.60 -0.33 10.60
N GLY A 121 29.63 -0.94 11.79
CA GLY A 121 29.03 -0.38 13.01
C GLY A 121 27.49 -0.34 12.98
N ASN A 122 26.88 -0.78 11.89
CA ASN A 122 25.43 -0.79 11.72
C ASN A 122 24.87 -2.06 12.34
N PHE A 123 23.82 -1.90 13.16
CA PHE A 123 23.15 -2.99 13.87
C PHE A 123 24.09 -3.90 14.72
N PRO A 124 24.67 -3.38 15.83
CA PRO A 124 25.54 -4.18 16.71
C PRO A 124 24.78 -5.33 17.37
N ARG A 125 25.28 -6.57 17.21
CA ARG A 125 24.72 -7.76 17.86
C ARG A 125 25.11 -7.86 19.34
N VAL A 126 26.22 -7.24 19.70
CA VAL A 126 26.81 -7.27 21.04
C VAL A 126 27.08 -5.84 21.50
N THR A 127 26.66 -5.49 22.71
CA THR A 127 26.90 -4.18 23.33
C THR A 127 27.43 -4.33 24.76
N MET A 128 28.21 -3.36 25.23
CA MET A 128 28.60 -3.27 26.64
C MET A 128 27.57 -2.39 27.36
N CYS A 129 27.01 -2.91 28.45
CA CYS A 129 26.04 -2.19 29.27
C CYS A 129 26.61 -1.99 30.67
N ASP A 130 26.63 -0.72 31.10
CA ASP A 130 27.13 -0.32 32.40
C ASP A 130 25.97 -0.17 33.37
N PHE A 131 26.04 -0.89 34.48
CA PHE A 131 25.06 -0.80 35.55
C PHE A 131 25.70 -0.24 36.81
N GLU A 132 25.02 0.72 37.43
CA GLU A 132 25.43 1.31 38.69
C GLU A 132 24.67 0.64 39.84
N VAL A 133 25.40 -0.07 40.71
CA VAL A 133 24.80 -0.67 41.92
C VAL A 133 25.29 0.11 43.13
N ARG A 134 24.34 0.57 43.96
CA ARG A 134 24.63 1.29 45.20
C ARG A 134 24.68 0.29 46.35
N VAL A 135 25.84 0.15 47.00
CA VAL A 135 26.01 -0.67 48.20
C VAL A 135 26.72 0.16 49.28
N LEU A 136 26.13 0.26 50.47
CA LEU A 136 26.68 0.97 51.64
C LEU A 136 27.17 2.41 51.35
N GLY A 137 26.42 3.18 50.56
CA GLY A 137 26.74 4.60 50.31
C GLY A 137 27.82 4.85 49.25
N ASN A 138 28.39 3.80 48.66
CA ASN A 138 29.33 3.90 47.53
C ASN A 138 28.68 3.35 46.25
N VAL A 139 28.90 4.04 45.12
CA VAL A 139 28.40 3.61 43.80
C VAL A 139 29.50 2.77 43.14
N HIS A 140 29.17 1.52 42.80
CA HIS A 140 30.06 0.65 42.04
C HIS A 140 29.52 0.46 40.62
N HIS A 141 30.36 0.71 39.63
CA HIS A 141 30.04 0.52 38.22
C HIS A 141 30.48 -0.89 37.78
N HIS A 142 29.57 -1.64 37.18
CA HIS A 142 29.86 -2.95 36.59
C HIS A 142 29.50 -2.92 35.11
N THR A 143 30.44 -3.35 34.27
CA THR A 143 30.28 -3.44 32.82
C THR A 143 29.99 -4.90 32.44
N VAL A 144 28.90 -5.18 31.73
CA VAL A 144 28.62 -6.54 31.23
C VAL A 144 28.38 -6.54 29.73
N GLN A 145 28.61 -7.69 29.11
CA GLN A 145 28.35 -7.91 27.70
C GLN A 145 26.89 -8.35 27.49
N CYS A 146 26.11 -7.54 26.79
CA CYS A 146 24.74 -7.82 26.40
C CYS A 146 24.66 -8.26 24.93
N VAL A 147 23.80 -9.24 24.64
CA VAL A 147 23.52 -9.69 23.27
C VAL A 147 22.14 -9.20 22.86
N LEU A 148 22.07 -8.43 21.78
CA LEU A 148 20.83 -7.87 21.24
C LEU A 148 20.28 -8.79 20.14
N MET A 149 19.55 -9.82 20.54
CA MET A 149 18.91 -10.78 19.63
C MET A 149 17.94 -10.11 18.64
N ILE A 150 17.27 -9.03 19.07
CA ILE A 150 16.35 -8.25 18.22
C ILE A 150 17.04 -7.67 16.99
N ASN A 151 18.33 -7.34 17.09
CA ASN A 151 19.06 -6.68 16.02
C ASN A 151 19.42 -7.67 14.89
N MET A 152 19.72 -8.91 15.26
CA MET A 152 19.91 -10.00 14.33
C MET A 152 18.64 -10.32 13.53
N PHE A 153 17.46 -10.14 14.14
CA PHE A 153 16.19 -10.30 13.44
C PHE A 153 15.92 -9.15 12.45
N ASN A 154 16.20 -7.91 12.87
CA ASN A 154 16.10 -6.73 12.01
C ASN A 154 16.98 -6.85 10.76
N GLU A 155 18.22 -7.30 10.91
CA GLU A 155 19.14 -7.56 9.79
C GLU A 155 18.50 -8.41 8.70
N LYS A 156 17.80 -9.49 9.08
CA LYS A 156 17.15 -10.40 8.12
C LYS A 156 15.90 -9.80 7.50
N ILE A 157 15.07 -9.11 8.28
CA ILE A 157 13.88 -8.44 7.72
C ILE A 157 14.29 -7.40 6.69
N PHE A 158 15.33 -6.60 6.97
CA PHE A 158 15.82 -5.58 6.04
C PHE A 158 16.30 -6.17 4.71
N LEU A 159 16.91 -7.36 4.71
CA LEU A 159 17.24 -8.09 3.48
C LEU A 159 16.01 -8.55 2.68
N PHE A 160 14.86 -8.78 3.33
CA PHE A 160 13.64 -9.22 2.65
C PHE A 160 12.76 -8.06 2.18
N LEU A 161 12.79 -6.92 2.88
CA LEU A 161 11.90 -5.79 2.67
C LEU A 161 12.37 -4.87 1.52
N TRP A 162 13.65 -4.91 1.18
CA TRP A 162 14.28 -4.11 0.14
C TRP A 162 14.85 -4.98 -0.98
#